data_AF-F9ECN7-F1
#
_entry.id   AF-F9ECN7-F1
#
_cell.length_a   1.000
_cell.length_b   1.000
_cell.length_c   1.000
_cell.angle_alpha   90.00
_cell.angle_beta   90.00
_cell.angle_gamma   90.00
#
_symmetry.space_group_name_H-M   'P 1'
#
loop_
_entity.id
_entity.type
_entity.pdbx_description
1 polymer ?
#
loop_
_entity_poly.entity_id
_entity_poly.type
_entity_poly.pdbx_seq_one_letter_code
_entity_poly.pdbx_strand_id
1 'polypeptide(L)'
;MALIFGAHHPPSVALVFAAAGAGGRALAGRATAITQTFAAALIGGLVGALAVRLGWTGTARLVAVRPGMVLVPGPQVLNGAIEIAERRHDMGLARLADAALTILAISAGVVGGLLIGGTGLPLTATTSAIPLWLDALAAAVLAMCYPVYFSMPIGAFGWAFLAGGLAHAAHWVSLTWWHWNAPAASLLACLVAGGLLTPVCRSRHIPFAGAGFAAVVALVPGVYLFRTAAGTLSLLSEAHAEAALAATASDLATAVLIVLAMAVGLVVPYRVWARLAR
;
A
#
# COMPACT_ATOMS: atom_id res chain seq x y z
N MET A 1 -4.73 4.43 -7.63
CA MET A 1 -4.52 3.01 -7.29
C MET A 1 -4.95 2.04 -8.38
N ALA A 2 -6.23 1.93 -8.75
CA ALA A 2 -6.65 0.93 -9.77
C ALA A 2 -5.88 1.03 -11.10
N LEU A 3 -5.63 2.25 -11.59
CA LEU A 3 -4.84 2.51 -12.80
C LEU A 3 -3.34 2.20 -12.63
N ILE A 4 -2.74 2.57 -11.49
CA ILE A 4 -1.32 2.29 -11.10
C ILE A 4 -1.04 0.79 -11.03
N PHE A 5 -2.06 -0.04 -10.81
CA PHE A 5 -1.94 -1.49 -10.80
C PHE A 5 -2.54 -2.15 -12.07
N GLY A 6 -2.69 -1.40 -13.17
CA GLY A 6 -2.98 -1.92 -14.51
C GLY A 6 -4.45 -2.23 -14.82
N ALA A 7 -5.42 -1.57 -14.17
CA ALA A 7 -6.84 -1.71 -14.56
C ALA A 7 -7.16 -0.80 -15.76
N HIS A 8 -7.36 -1.38 -16.94
CA HIS A 8 -7.70 -0.64 -18.17
C HIS A 8 -9.19 -0.70 -18.55
N HIS A 9 -9.99 -1.55 -17.89
CA HIS A 9 -11.42 -1.70 -18.20
C HIS A 9 -12.31 -0.74 -17.36
N PRO A 10 -13.01 0.21 -18.00
CA PRO A 10 -13.87 1.20 -17.31
C PRO A 10 -14.89 0.61 -16.32
N PRO A 11 -15.64 -0.47 -16.65
CA PRO A 11 -16.64 -1.00 -15.72
C PRO A 11 -16.03 -1.62 -14.46
N SER A 12 -14.81 -2.17 -14.55
CA SER A 12 -14.11 -2.72 -13.38
C SER A 12 -13.67 -1.63 -12.40
N VAL A 13 -13.29 -0.45 -12.91
CA VAL A 13 -12.92 0.71 -12.09
C VAL A 13 -14.15 1.28 -11.38
N ALA A 14 -15.29 1.38 -12.09
CA ALA A 14 -16.55 1.83 -11.51
C ALA A 14 -17.07 0.90 -10.41
N LEU A 15 -16.97 -0.42 -10.61
CA LEU A 15 -17.35 -1.42 -9.61
C LEU A 15 -16.48 -1.35 -8.34
N VAL A 16 -15.16 -1.21 -8.49
CA VAL A 16 -14.24 -1.03 -7.36
C VAL A 16 -14.56 0.26 -6.60
N PHE A 17 -14.84 1.36 -7.30
CA PHE A 17 -15.22 2.63 -6.69
C PHE A 17 -16.53 2.51 -5.90
N ALA A 18 -17.55 1.88 -6.48
CA ALA A 18 -18.83 1.65 -5.83
C ALA A 18 -18.71 0.73 -4.60
N ALA A 19 -17.94 -0.35 -4.70
CA ALA A 19 -17.72 -1.28 -3.60
C ALA A 19 -16.96 -0.63 -2.43
N ALA A 20 -15.91 0.16 -2.72
CA ALA A 20 -15.16 0.90 -1.71
C ALA A 20 -16.04 1.96 -1.01
N GLY A 21 -16.88 2.67 -1.78
CA GLY A 21 -17.82 3.67 -1.23
C GLY A 21 -18.96 3.06 -0.41
N ALA A 22 -19.48 1.90 -0.82
CA ALA A 22 -20.58 1.21 -0.14
C ALA A 22 -20.12 0.55 1.17
N GLY A 23 -18.98 -0.14 1.16
CA GLY A 23 -18.43 -0.81 2.36
C GLY A 23 -18.10 0.16 3.49
N GLY A 24 -17.53 1.33 3.16
CA GLY A 24 -17.21 2.37 4.14
C GLY A 24 -18.44 3.04 4.75
N ARG A 25 -19.52 3.25 3.98
CA ARG A 25 -20.73 3.94 4.46
C ARG A 25 -21.71 3.01 5.19
N ALA A 26 -21.85 1.76 4.76
CA ALA A 26 -22.85 0.84 5.32
C ALA A 26 -22.56 0.46 6.79
N LEU A 27 -21.29 0.50 7.21
CA LEU A 27 -20.84 0.08 8.54
C LEU A 27 -20.29 1.23 9.40
N ALA A 28 -20.23 2.46 8.87
CA ALA A 28 -19.75 3.64 9.60
C ALA A 28 -20.52 3.83 10.91
N GLY A 29 -19.81 3.82 12.04
CA GLY A 29 -20.37 4.05 13.38
C GLY A 29 -21.05 2.85 14.06
N ARG A 30 -21.09 1.67 13.43
CA ARG A 30 -21.79 0.48 13.97
C ARG A 30 -20.88 -0.70 14.33
N ALA A 31 -19.61 -0.67 13.94
CA ALA A 31 -18.66 -1.77 14.16
C ALA A 31 -17.25 -1.23 14.43
N THR A 32 -16.36 -2.09 14.96
CA THR A 32 -14.94 -1.75 15.14
C THR A 32 -14.26 -1.59 13.78
N ALA A 33 -13.16 -0.82 13.73
CA ALA A 33 -12.41 -0.58 12.50
C ALA A 33 -11.96 -1.89 11.82
N ILE A 34 -11.57 -2.89 12.60
CA ILE A 34 -11.16 -4.22 12.12
C ILE A 34 -12.34 -4.97 11.47
N THR A 35 -13.53 -4.90 12.06
CA THR A 35 -14.72 -5.54 11.47
C THR A 35 -15.15 -4.85 10.19
N GLN A 36 -15.02 -3.52 10.12
CA GLN A 36 -15.28 -2.76 8.89
C GLN A 36 -14.30 -3.12 7.78
N THR A 37 -13.00 -3.21 8.08
CA THR A 37 -11.98 -3.59 7.10
C THR A 37 -12.15 -5.02 6.63
N PHE A 38 -12.48 -5.96 7.53
CA PHE A 38 -12.83 -7.34 7.18
C PHE A 38 -14.04 -7.40 6.24
N ALA A 39 -15.14 -6.72 6.57
CA ALA A 39 -16.36 -6.74 5.76
C ALA A 39 -16.14 -6.10 4.38
N ALA A 40 -15.41 -4.99 4.32
CA ALA A 40 -15.06 -4.35 3.05
C ALA A 40 -14.16 -5.27 2.19
N ALA A 41 -13.20 -5.94 2.81
CA ALA A 41 -12.34 -6.93 2.15
C ALA A 41 -13.13 -8.15 1.64
N LEU A 42 -14.11 -8.63 2.41
CA LEU A 42 -15.00 -9.72 2.03
C LEU A 42 -15.85 -9.37 0.81
N ILE A 43 -16.47 -8.19 0.81
CA ILE A 43 -17.23 -7.68 -0.34
C ILE A 43 -16.31 -7.53 -1.56
N GLY A 44 -15.10 -7.00 -1.38
CA GLY A 44 -14.09 -6.89 -2.43
C GLY A 44 -13.71 -8.25 -3.03
N GLY A 45 -13.54 -9.27 -2.19
CA GLY A 45 -13.27 -10.65 -2.61
C GLY A 45 -14.42 -11.26 -3.41
N LEU A 46 -15.67 -11.09 -2.96
CA LEU A 46 -16.87 -11.58 -3.66
C LEU A 46 -17.08 -10.90 -5.01
N VAL A 47 -16.91 -9.57 -5.08
CA VAL A 47 -16.99 -8.81 -6.33
C VAL A 47 -15.88 -9.24 -7.29
N GLY A 48 -14.67 -9.45 -6.77
CA GLY A 48 -13.56 -10.00 -7.53
C GLY A 48 -13.89 -11.36 -8.14
N ALA A 49 -14.44 -12.28 -7.34
CA ALA A 49 -14.88 -13.60 -7.80
C ALA A 49 -15.98 -13.52 -8.88
N LEU A 50 -16.94 -12.60 -8.72
CA LEU A 50 -18.00 -12.37 -9.71
C LEU A 50 -17.43 -11.87 -11.05
N ALA A 51 -16.47 -10.95 -11.01
CA ALA A 51 -15.80 -10.44 -12.21
C ALA A 51 -15.03 -11.54 -12.97
N VAL A 52 -14.53 -12.56 -12.27
CA VAL A 52 -13.92 -13.76 -12.87
C VAL A 52 -14.97 -14.55 -13.65
N ARG A 53 -16.11 -14.84 -13.01
CA ARG A 53 -17.18 -15.67 -13.60
C ARG A 53 -17.81 -15.01 -14.84
N LEU A 54 -17.85 -13.68 -14.88
CA LEU A 54 -18.37 -12.92 -16.02
C LEU A 54 -17.37 -12.80 -17.18
N GLY A 55 -16.14 -13.29 -17.05
CA GLY A 55 -15.12 -13.24 -18.11
C GLY A 55 -14.60 -11.83 -18.43
N TRP A 56 -14.95 -10.83 -17.60
CA TRP A 56 -14.66 -9.41 -17.87
C TRP A 56 -13.19 -9.03 -17.70
N THR A 57 -12.37 -9.92 -17.14
CA THR A 57 -10.94 -9.69 -16.97
C THR A 57 -10.17 -11.00 -17.09
N GLY A 58 -9.26 -11.11 -18.07
CA GLY A 58 -8.24 -12.17 -18.11
C GLY A 58 -7.31 -12.16 -16.88
N THR A 59 -7.42 -11.11 -16.06
CA THR A 59 -6.79 -10.92 -14.76
C THR A 59 -7.82 -10.61 -13.67
N ALA A 60 -8.90 -11.39 -13.64
CA ALA A 60 -9.79 -11.73 -12.52
C ALA A 60 -9.27 -11.43 -11.09
N ARG A 61 -7.99 -11.74 -10.90
CA ARG A 61 -7.21 -11.72 -9.69
C ARG A 61 -6.88 -10.34 -9.12
N LEU A 62 -6.89 -9.35 -9.99
CA LEU A 62 -6.34 -8.04 -9.73
C LEU A 62 -7.44 -7.13 -9.15
N VAL A 63 -8.72 -7.34 -9.50
CA VAL A 63 -9.88 -6.61 -8.93
C VAL A 63 -10.18 -6.97 -7.46
N ALA A 64 -9.88 -8.20 -7.01
CA ALA A 64 -10.12 -8.65 -5.63
C ALA A 64 -9.10 -8.09 -4.62
N VAL A 65 -7.82 -8.04 -5.00
CA VAL A 65 -6.71 -7.60 -4.13
C VAL A 65 -6.64 -6.06 -4.05
N ARG A 66 -6.98 -5.37 -5.14
CA ARG A 66 -6.81 -3.90 -5.29
C ARG A 66 -7.59 -3.02 -4.30
N PRO A 67 -8.84 -3.33 -3.88
CA PRO A 67 -9.53 -2.57 -2.83
C PRO A 67 -8.89 -2.79 -1.46
N GLY A 68 -8.46 -4.02 -1.16
CA GLY A 68 -7.76 -4.36 0.08
C GLY A 68 -6.44 -3.60 0.25
N MET A 69 -5.76 -3.27 -0.86
CA MET A 69 -4.52 -2.48 -0.85
C MET A 69 -4.71 -1.01 -0.41
N VAL A 70 -5.91 -0.43 -0.59
CA VAL A 70 -6.24 0.90 -0.04
C VAL A 70 -6.52 0.82 1.46
N LEU A 71 -7.00 -0.34 1.93
CA LEU A 71 -7.27 -0.63 3.34
C LEU A 71 -6.01 -1.06 4.12
N VAL A 72 -4.89 -1.33 3.44
CA VAL A 72 -3.63 -1.64 4.13
C VAL A 72 -3.29 -0.46 5.03
N PRO A 73 -3.01 -0.71 6.32
CA PRO A 73 -2.73 0.31 7.32
C PRO A 73 -1.32 0.89 7.11
N GLY A 74 -1.10 1.53 5.95
CA GLY A 74 0.15 2.13 5.54
C GLY A 74 0.68 3.15 6.55
N PRO A 75 -0.15 4.05 7.13
CA PRO A 75 0.31 4.95 8.17
C PRO A 75 0.81 4.20 9.40
N GLN A 76 0.15 3.13 9.81
CA GLN A 76 0.52 2.37 11.00
C GLN A 76 1.83 1.61 10.78
N VAL A 77 2.02 0.97 9.62
CA VAL A 77 3.26 0.27 9.27
C VAL A 77 4.43 1.24 9.19
N LEU A 78 4.30 2.31 8.42
CA LEU A 78 5.41 3.25 8.17
C LEU A 78 5.71 4.10 9.41
N ASN A 79 4.69 4.66 10.08
CA ASN A 79 4.92 5.43 11.29
C ASN A 79 5.39 4.55 12.45
N GLY A 80 4.91 3.29 12.55
CA GLY A 80 5.42 2.36 13.56
C GLY A 80 6.91 2.06 13.38
N ALA A 81 7.35 1.86 12.14
CA ALA A 81 8.77 1.67 11.81
C ALA A 81 9.61 2.93 12.13
N ILE A 82 9.10 4.12 11.78
CA ILE A 82 9.75 5.39 12.13
C ILE A 82 9.83 5.57 13.65
N GLU A 83 8.75 5.31 14.39
CA GLU A 83 8.71 5.44 15.85
C GLU A 83 9.71 4.49 16.54
N ILE A 84 9.85 3.26 16.06
CA ILE A 84 10.90 2.33 16.51
C ILE A 84 12.29 2.90 16.23
N ALA A 85 12.52 3.44 15.03
CA ALA A 85 13.79 4.09 14.69
C ALA A 85 14.10 5.32 15.57
N GLU A 86 13.06 5.98 16.09
CA GLU A 86 13.15 7.10 17.03
C GLU A 86 13.22 6.68 18.51
N ARG A 87 13.39 5.38 18.80
CA ARG A 87 13.42 4.79 20.17
C ARG A 87 12.09 4.90 20.93
N ARG A 88 10.97 5.11 20.23
CA ARG A 88 9.61 5.12 20.79
C ARG A 88 8.97 3.73 20.66
N HIS A 89 9.62 2.72 21.23
CA HIS A 89 9.31 1.31 20.99
C HIS A 89 7.87 0.92 21.35
N ASP A 90 7.34 1.41 22.47
CA ASP A 90 5.98 1.02 22.92
C ASP A 90 4.89 1.45 21.93
N MET A 91 4.96 2.70 21.46
CA MET A 91 4.03 3.23 20.45
C MET A 91 4.24 2.58 19.08
N GLY A 92 5.50 2.37 18.70
CA GLY A 92 5.82 1.74 17.43
C GLY A 92 5.34 0.29 17.36
N LEU A 93 5.54 -0.49 18.41
CA LEU A 93 5.04 -1.87 18.51
C LEU A 93 3.52 -1.93 18.53
N ALA A 94 2.85 -1.02 19.24
CA ALA A 94 1.39 -0.94 19.24
C ALA A 94 0.82 -0.69 17.84
N ARG A 95 1.42 0.24 17.08
CA ARG A 95 1.02 0.52 15.68
C ARG A 95 1.29 -0.66 14.75
N LEU A 96 2.44 -1.34 14.89
CA LEU A 96 2.75 -2.51 14.09
C LEU A 96 1.81 -3.69 14.40
N ALA A 97 1.43 -3.88 15.66
CA ALA A 97 0.46 -4.90 16.06
C ALA A 97 -0.94 -4.62 15.49
N ASP A 98 -1.41 -3.37 15.59
CA ASP A 98 -2.69 -2.94 14.98
C ASP A 98 -2.65 -3.10 13.44
N ALA A 99 -1.51 -2.77 12.83
CA ALA A 99 -1.30 -2.97 11.41
C ALA A 99 -1.37 -4.46 11.02
N ALA A 100 -0.71 -5.33 11.78
CA ALA A 100 -0.70 -6.77 11.55
C ALA A 100 -2.12 -7.37 11.68
N LEU A 101 -2.87 -6.98 12.71
CA LEU A 101 -4.27 -7.41 12.89
C LEU A 101 -5.15 -6.97 11.72
N THR A 102 -4.99 -5.74 11.25
CA THR A 102 -5.74 -5.22 10.10
C THR A 102 -5.37 -5.95 8.80
N ILE A 103 -4.09 -6.23 8.58
CA ILE A 103 -3.62 -7.00 7.41
C ILE A 103 -4.19 -8.43 7.45
N LEU A 104 -4.19 -9.08 8.62
CA LEU A 104 -4.79 -10.40 8.81
C LEU A 104 -6.29 -10.37 8.54
N ALA A 105 -7.01 -9.37 9.05
CA ALA A 105 -8.44 -9.21 8.81
C ALA A 105 -8.76 -9.00 7.32
N ILE A 106 -8.00 -8.16 6.63
CA ILE A 106 -8.14 -7.97 5.17
C ILE A 106 -7.84 -9.28 4.43
N SER A 107 -6.78 -9.98 4.82
CA SER A 107 -6.37 -11.24 4.20
C SER A 107 -7.45 -12.31 4.35
N ALA A 108 -7.99 -12.48 5.56
CA ALA A 108 -9.10 -13.38 5.83
C ALA A 108 -10.36 -13.00 5.05
N GLY A 109 -10.70 -11.71 4.97
CA GLY A 109 -11.86 -11.23 4.21
C GLY A 109 -11.74 -11.52 2.72
N VAL A 110 -10.61 -11.16 2.09
CA VAL A 110 -10.40 -11.41 0.65
C VAL A 110 -10.35 -12.90 0.34
N VAL A 111 -9.60 -13.70 1.11
CA VAL A 111 -9.51 -15.15 0.93
C VAL A 111 -10.89 -15.79 1.09
N GLY A 112 -11.62 -15.43 2.16
CA GLY A 112 -12.98 -15.93 2.40
C GLY A 112 -13.94 -15.58 1.26
N GLY A 113 -13.90 -14.34 0.76
CA GLY A 113 -14.76 -13.89 -0.34
C GLY A 113 -14.45 -14.60 -1.65
N LEU A 114 -13.17 -14.84 -1.94
CA LEU A 114 -12.74 -15.58 -3.12
C LEU A 114 -13.09 -17.08 -3.04
N LEU A 115 -12.96 -17.69 -1.86
CA LEU A 115 -13.35 -19.09 -1.62
C LEU A 115 -14.85 -19.30 -1.78
N ILE A 116 -15.68 -18.45 -1.18
CA ILE A 116 -17.14 -18.44 -1.42
C ILE A 116 -17.44 -18.26 -2.91
N GLY A 117 -16.66 -17.39 -3.54
CA GLY A 117 -16.65 -17.13 -4.97
C GLY A 117 -16.11 -18.27 -5.85
N GLY A 118 -15.62 -19.37 -5.30
CA GLY A 118 -15.10 -20.53 -6.04
C GLY A 118 -13.79 -20.27 -6.79
N THR A 119 -13.02 -19.24 -6.39
CA THR A 119 -11.79 -18.80 -7.07
C THR A 119 -10.62 -18.73 -6.10
N GLY A 120 -9.42 -19.12 -6.54
CA GLY A 120 -8.20 -19.07 -5.73
C GLY A 120 -7.33 -17.84 -5.99
N LEU A 121 -6.45 -17.52 -5.04
CA LEU A 121 -5.47 -16.44 -5.20
C LEU A 121 -4.38 -16.79 -6.24
N PRO A 122 -3.90 -15.82 -7.03
CA PRO A 122 -2.57 -15.92 -7.64
C PRO A 122 -1.48 -15.85 -6.60
N LEU A 123 -0.54 -16.76 -6.73
CA LEU A 123 0.81 -16.58 -6.19
C LEU A 123 1.69 -15.76 -7.16
N THR A 124 1.23 -15.52 -8.40
CA THR A 124 1.93 -14.75 -9.43
C THR A 124 0.93 -13.85 -10.16
N ALA A 125 0.98 -12.55 -9.88
CA ALA A 125 0.33 -11.53 -10.70
C ALA A 125 1.43 -10.80 -11.47
N THR A 126 1.41 -10.92 -12.80
CA THR A 126 2.27 -10.14 -13.68
C THR A 126 1.70 -8.72 -13.75
N THR A 127 2.39 -7.77 -13.12
CA THR A 127 2.11 -6.35 -13.31
C THR A 127 2.59 -5.99 -14.72
N SER A 128 1.66 -5.70 -15.64
CA SER A 128 2.02 -5.15 -16.94
C SER A 128 2.77 -3.83 -16.76
N ALA A 129 3.81 -3.60 -17.56
CA ALA A 129 4.59 -2.37 -17.49
C ALA A 129 3.71 -1.17 -17.88
N ILE A 130 3.46 -0.29 -16.92
CA ILE A 130 2.69 0.95 -17.12
C ILE A 130 3.65 2.04 -17.58
N PRO A 131 3.29 2.90 -18.54
CA PRO A 131 4.15 3.99 -18.97
C PRO A 131 4.40 4.99 -17.83
N LEU A 132 5.64 5.50 -17.73
CA LEU A 132 6.12 6.40 -16.68
C LEU A 132 5.16 7.56 -16.37
N TRP A 133 4.66 8.24 -17.40
CA TRP A 133 3.79 9.41 -17.21
C TRP A 133 2.46 9.05 -16.54
N LEU A 134 1.93 7.85 -16.81
CA LEU A 134 0.66 7.39 -16.24
C LEU A 134 0.85 6.93 -14.79
N ASP A 135 1.94 6.23 -14.50
CA ASP A 135 2.29 5.82 -13.13
C ASP A 135 2.49 7.04 -12.24
N ALA A 136 3.35 7.98 -12.66
CA ALA A 136 3.65 9.19 -11.92
C ALA A 136 2.42 10.08 -11.71
N LEU A 137 1.60 10.30 -12.75
CA LEU A 137 0.39 11.12 -12.63
C LEU A 137 -0.64 10.48 -11.69
N ALA A 138 -0.87 9.18 -11.83
CA ALA A 138 -1.84 8.49 -11.00
C ALA A 138 -1.40 8.43 -9.54
N ALA A 139 -0.09 8.30 -9.28
CA ALA A 139 0.49 8.39 -7.95
C ALA A 139 0.40 9.81 -7.36
N ALA A 140 0.66 10.84 -8.16
CA ALA A 140 0.53 12.23 -7.74
C ALA A 140 -0.93 12.56 -7.35
N VAL A 141 -1.90 12.12 -8.15
CA VAL A 141 -3.33 12.29 -7.83
C VAL A 141 -3.72 11.55 -6.57
N LEU A 142 -3.23 10.32 -6.38
CA LEU A 142 -3.46 9.57 -5.14
C LEU A 142 -2.88 10.30 -3.92
N ALA A 143 -1.66 10.83 -4.03
CA ALA A 143 -1.01 11.55 -2.94
C ALA A 143 -1.84 12.76 -2.48
N MET A 144 -2.56 13.44 -3.39
CA MET A 144 -3.46 14.55 -3.04
C MET A 144 -4.69 14.13 -2.21
N CYS A 145 -5.08 12.85 -2.21
CA CYS A 145 -6.20 12.39 -1.38
C CYS A 145 -5.84 12.35 0.12
N TYR A 146 -4.56 12.20 0.46
CA TYR A 146 -4.13 12.06 1.85
C TYR A 146 -4.13 13.37 2.66
N PRO A 147 -3.80 14.54 2.09
CA PRO A 147 -4.07 15.82 2.74
C PRO A 147 -5.53 15.98 3.19
N VAL A 148 -6.51 15.47 2.43
CA VAL A 148 -7.93 15.42 2.86
C VAL A 148 -8.08 14.51 4.08
N TYR A 149 -7.53 13.30 4.02
CA TYR A 149 -7.61 12.31 5.09
C TYR A 149 -6.99 12.81 6.42
N PHE A 150 -5.85 13.50 6.34
CA PHE A 150 -5.16 14.05 7.51
C PHE A 150 -5.60 15.48 7.87
N SER A 151 -6.67 16.00 7.25
CA SER A 151 -7.16 17.37 7.50
C SER A 151 -6.06 18.44 7.41
N MET A 152 -5.20 18.33 6.38
CA MET A 152 -4.08 19.22 6.16
C MET A 152 -4.50 20.53 5.46
N PRO A 153 -3.73 21.62 5.64
CA PRO A 153 -3.98 22.87 4.94
C PRO A 153 -3.89 22.68 3.42
N ILE A 154 -4.68 23.45 2.66
CA ILE A 154 -4.79 23.32 1.20
C ILE A 154 -3.44 23.48 0.48
N GLY A 155 -2.51 24.24 1.06
CA GLY A 155 -1.14 24.39 0.54
C GLY A 155 -0.33 23.09 0.55
N ALA A 156 -0.72 22.07 1.32
CA ALA A 156 -0.08 20.76 1.33
C ALA A 156 -0.40 19.93 0.08
N PHE A 157 -1.49 20.23 -0.64
CA PHE A 157 -1.94 19.46 -1.80
C PHE A 157 -0.93 19.51 -2.94
N GLY A 158 -0.45 20.72 -3.28
CA GLY A 158 0.54 20.89 -4.34
C GLY A 158 1.85 20.16 -4.04
N TRP A 159 2.29 20.19 -2.79
CA TRP A 159 3.49 19.48 -2.35
C TRP A 159 3.30 17.97 -2.31
N ALA A 160 2.14 17.48 -1.89
CA ALA A 160 1.81 16.05 -1.94
C ALA A 160 1.77 15.54 -3.39
N PHE A 161 1.18 16.31 -4.32
CA PHE A 161 1.18 16.00 -5.74
C PHE A 161 2.60 15.88 -6.31
N LEU A 162 3.43 16.91 -6.10
CA LEU A 162 4.81 16.95 -6.59
C LEU A 162 5.65 15.83 -5.99
N ALA A 163 5.61 15.66 -4.66
CA ALA A 163 6.39 14.64 -3.99
C ALA A 163 5.96 13.22 -4.37
N GLY A 164 4.66 12.96 -4.47
CA GLY A 164 4.13 11.65 -4.88
C GLY A 164 4.49 11.30 -6.32
N GLY A 165 4.35 12.26 -7.25
CA GLY A 165 4.71 12.07 -8.65
C GLY A 165 6.21 11.83 -8.85
N LEU A 166 7.06 12.63 -8.20
CA LEU A 166 8.52 12.48 -8.29
C LEU A 166 9.03 11.19 -7.64
N ALA A 167 8.47 10.81 -6.49
CA ALA A 167 8.82 9.56 -5.82
C ALA A 167 8.49 8.35 -6.72
N HIS A 168 7.30 8.32 -7.31
CA HIS A 168 6.93 7.26 -8.25
C HIS A 168 7.74 7.27 -9.53
N ALA A 169 8.03 8.45 -10.10
CA ALA A 169 8.90 8.53 -11.26
C ALA A 169 10.30 7.95 -10.96
N ALA A 170 10.88 8.28 -9.80
CA ALA A 170 12.16 7.72 -9.36
C ALA A 170 12.08 6.21 -9.13
N HIS A 171 11.00 5.72 -8.52
CA HIS A 171 10.75 4.29 -8.34
C HIS A 171 10.64 3.55 -9.67
N TRP A 172 9.90 4.11 -10.63
CA TRP A 172 9.72 3.53 -11.96
C TRP A 172 11.03 3.49 -12.75
N VAL A 173 11.81 4.57 -12.73
CA VAL A 173 13.11 4.66 -13.43
C VAL A 173 14.10 3.66 -12.83
N SER A 174 14.18 3.56 -11.50
CA SER A 174 15.08 2.63 -10.84
C SER A 174 14.76 1.16 -11.15
N LEU A 175 13.48 0.80 -11.22
CA LEU A 175 13.07 -0.56 -11.61
C LEU A 175 13.25 -0.84 -13.11
N THR A 176 12.91 0.12 -13.96
CA THR A 176 12.77 -0.12 -15.41
C THR A 176 14.07 0.11 -16.17
N TRP A 177 14.83 1.15 -15.83
CA TRP A 177 16.06 1.52 -16.54
C TRP A 177 17.32 1.04 -15.83
N TRP A 178 17.34 1.16 -14.50
CA TRP A 178 18.53 0.75 -13.72
C TRP A 178 18.45 -0.70 -13.24
N HIS A 179 17.30 -1.37 -13.41
CA HIS A 179 17.09 -2.76 -13.01
C HIS A 179 17.42 -3.03 -11.54
N TRP A 180 17.16 -2.06 -10.67
CA TRP A 180 17.34 -2.22 -9.23
C TRP A 180 16.28 -3.15 -8.65
N ASN A 181 16.56 -3.70 -7.46
CA ASN A 181 15.56 -4.46 -6.70
C ASN A 181 14.51 -3.52 -6.06
N ALA A 182 13.33 -4.07 -5.73
CA ALA A 182 12.22 -3.31 -5.18
C ALA A 182 12.54 -2.53 -3.88
N PRO A 183 13.29 -3.09 -2.91
CA PRO A 183 13.73 -2.34 -1.74
C PRO A 183 14.59 -1.12 -2.08
N ALA A 184 15.58 -1.27 -2.98
CA ALA A 184 16.46 -0.17 -3.38
C ALA A 184 15.71 0.94 -4.14
N ALA A 185 14.80 0.55 -5.03
CA ALA A 185 13.90 1.49 -5.71
C ALA A 185 13.03 2.27 -4.72
N SER A 186 12.48 1.59 -3.71
CA SER A 186 11.66 2.20 -2.66
C SER A 186 12.47 3.14 -1.77
N LEU A 187 13.72 2.78 -1.44
CA LEU A 187 14.64 3.65 -0.71
C LEU A 187 14.86 4.97 -1.46
N LEU A 188 15.19 4.89 -2.76
CA LEU A 188 15.43 6.07 -3.59
C LEU A 188 14.19 6.96 -3.66
N ALA A 189 13.02 6.36 -3.90
CA ALA A 189 11.76 7.09 -3.97
C ALA A 189 11.46 7.83 -2.66
N CYS A 190 11.68 7.18 -1.52
CA CYS A 190 11.52 7.78 -0.20
C CYS A 190 12.57 8.86 0.09
N LEU A 191 13.81 8.72 -0.39
CA LEU A 191 14.83 9.77 -0.30
C LEU A 191 14.43 11.02 -1.11
N VAL A 192 13.89 10.83 -2.31
CA VAL A 192 13.37 11.93 -3.15
C VAL A 192 12.20 12.62 -2.47
N ALA A 193 11.20 11.85 -2.00
CA ALA A 193 10.06 12.40 -1.28
C ALA A 193 10.47 13.12 0.02
N GLY A 194 11.30 12.47 0.83
CA GLY A 194 11.79 12.99 2.10
C GLY A 194 12.64 14.24 1.92
N GLY A 195 13.55 14.25 0.94
CA GLY A 195 14.38 15.40 0.61
C GLY A 195 13.57 16.61 0.16
N LEU A 196 12.53 16.40 -0.65
CA LEU A 196 11.64 17.48 -1.11
C LEU A 196 10.74 17.99 0.01
N LEU A 197 10.11 17.09 0.78
CA LEU A 197 9.09 17.46 1.77
C LEU A 197 9.69 17.97 3.08
N THR A 198 10.90 17.55 3.46
CA THR A 198 11.53 17.99 4.72
C THR A 198 11.65 19.52 4.85
N PRO A 199 12.23 20.28 3.90
CA PRO A 199 12.34 21.73 4.00
C PRO A 199 10.97 22.42 3.95
N VAL A 200 10.05 21.88 3.16
CA VAL A 200 8.69 22.42 3.00
C VAL A 200 7.89 22.27 4.29
N CYS A 201 7.88 21.07 4.88
CA CYS A 201 7.17 20.79 6.11
C CYS A 201 7.66 21.66 7.26
N ARG A 202 8.97 21.95 7.33
CA ARG A 202 9.53 22.86 8.34
C ARG A 202 9.14 24.31 8.10
N SER A 203 9.31 24.83 6.88
CA SER A 203 9.01 26.24 6.57
C SER A 203 7.53 26.58 6.67
N ARG A 204 6.65 25.59 6.43
CA ARG A 204 5.18 25.78 6.43
C ARG A 204 4.49 25.16 7.65
N HIS A 205 5.22 24.65 8.64
CA HIS A 205 4.69 24.00 9.84
C HIS A 205 3.69 22.86 9.54
N ILE A 206 3.96 22.08 8.49
CA ILE A 206 3.14 20.93 8.08
C ILE A 206 3.66 19.67 8.78
N PRO A 207 2.80 18.80 9.33
CA PRO A 207 3.22 17.56 9.96
C PRO A 207 3.85 16.60 8.94
N PHE A 208 5.16 16.37 9.07
CA PHE A 208 5.93 15.49 8.18
C PHE A 208 5.40 14.06 8.14
N ALA A 209 4.94 13.52 9.28
CA ALA A 209 4.43 12.15 9.36
C ALA A 209 3.25 11.91 8.40
N GLY A 210 2.39 12.91 8.20
CA GLY A 210 1.27 12.78 7.26
C GLY A 210 1.66 13.12 5.81
N ALA A 211 2.48 14.17 5.60
CA ALA A 211 2.88 14.59 4.25
C ALA A 211 3.86 13.61 3.59
N GLY A 212 4.82 13.08 4.36
CA GLY A 212 5.77 12.07 3.90
C GLY A 212 5.08 10.77 3.53
N PHE A 213 4.15 10.31 4.38
CA PHE A 213 3.33 9.13 4.08
C PHE A 213 2.46 9.34 2.83
N ALA A 214 1.79 10.50 2.69
CA ALA A 214 0.97 10.83 1.53
C ALA A 214 1.71 10.64 0.20
N ALA A 215 3.00 11.00 0.15
CA ALA A 215 3.80 10.90 -1.06
C ALA A 215 4.24 9.47 -1.42
N VAL A 216 4.37 8.57 -0.44
CA VAL A 216 4.96 7.22 -0.68
C VAL A 216 4.00 6.08 -0.44
N VAL A 217 2.75 6.37 -0.11
CA VAL A 217 1.71 5.38 0.21
C VAL A 217 1.48 4.33 -0.87
N ALA A 218 1.59 4.70 -2.15
CA ALA A 218 1.44 3.75 -3.24
C ALA A 218 2.62 2.76 -3.39
N LEU A 219 3.74 3.03 -2.71
CA LEU A 219 4.92 2.16 -2.66
C LEU A 219 4.86 1.16 -1.50
N VAL A 220 3.89 1.29 -0.59
CA VAL A 220 3.73 0.36 0.54
C VAL A 220 3.54 -1.07 -0.01
N PRO A 221 4.29 -2.07 0.49
CA PRO A 221 4.36 -3.42 -0.09
C PRO A 221 3.14 -4.28 0.24
N GLY A 222 1.92 -3.77 0.02
CA GLY A 222 0.67 -4.43 0.37
C GLY A 222 0.48 -5.80 -0.28
N VAL A 223 0.92 -5.97 -1.54
CA VAL A 223 0.84 -7.26 -2.24
C VAL A 223 1.71 -8.32 -1.57
N TYR A 224 2.93 -7.97 -1.18
CA TYR A 224 3.86 -8.89 -0.53
C TYR A 224 3.36 -9.30 0.86
N LEU A 225 2.84 -8.33 1.63
CA LEU A 225 2.22 -8.60 2.93
C LEU A 225 1.01 -9.54 2.80
N PHE A 226 0.15 -9.28 1.81
CA PHE A 226 -1.02 -10.11 1.54
C PHE A 226 -0.65 -11.52 1.07
N ARG A 227 0.31 -11.65 0.15
CA ARG A 227 0.82 -12.94 -0.32
C ARG A 227 1.47 -13.73 0.81
N THR A 228 2.17 -13.05 1.72
CA THR A 228 2.72 -13.68 2.92
C THR A 228 1.61 -14.26 3.78
N ALA A 229 0.56 -13.47 4.08
CA ALA A 229 -0.56 -13.94 4.90
C ALA A 229 -1.30 -15.13 4.23
N ALA A 230 -1.57 -15.04 2.92
CA ALA A 230 -2.17 -16.13 2.17
C ALA A 230 -1.27 -17.39 2.14
N GLY A 231 0.04 -17.20 1.95
CA GLY A 231 1.05 -18.24 2.01
C GLY A 231 1.07 -18.96 3.36
N THR A 232 1.05 -18.20 4.47
CA THR A 232 0.98 -18.79 5.82
C THR A 232 -0.28 -19.62 6.05
N LEU A 233 -1.43 -19.23 5.49
CA LEU A 233 -2.65 -20.04 5.56
C LEU A 233 -2.55 -21.31 4.70
N SER A 234 -1.89 -21.24 3.53
CA SER A 234 -1.67 -22.41 2.67
C SER A 234 -0.75 -23.46 3.28
N LEU A 235 0.18 -23.05 4.16
CA LEU A 235 1.04 -23.97 4.91
C LEU A 235 0.26 -24.87 5.89
N LEU A 236 -0.97 -24.50 6.24
CA LEU A 236 -1.86 -25.33 7.06
C LEU A 236 -2.54 -26.45 6.24
N SER A 237 -2.47 -26.40 4.91
CA SER A 237 -2.91 -27.49 4.04
C SER A 237 -1.70 -28.33 3.63
N GLU A 238 -1.76 -29.65 3.82
CA GLU A 238 -0.61 -30.57 3.64
C GLU A 238 -0.01 -30.61 2.21
N ALA A 239 -0.66 -29.97 1.22
CA ALA A 239 -0.19 -29.97 -0.16
C ALA A 239 0.78 -28.79 -0.45
N HIS A 240 2.00 -29.10 -0.90
CA HIS A 240 3.03 -28.15 -1.37
C HIS A 240 3.72 -27.26 -0.32
N ALA A 241 3.90 -27.77 0.91
CA ALA A 241 4.47 -27.01 2.03
C ALA A 241 5.84 -26.35 1.74
N GLU A 242 6.75 -27.00 1.03
CA GLU A 242 8.12 -26.47 0.82
C GLU A 242 8.17 -25.29 -0.17
N ALA A 243 7.53 -25.43 -1.34
CA ALA A 243 7.44 -24.35 -2.32
C ALA A 243 6.62 -23.15 -1.80
N ALA A 244 5.55 -23.43 -1.05
CA ALA A 244 4.77 -22.40 -0.38
C ALA A 244 5.60 -21.67 0.69
N LEU A 245 6.41 -22.38 1.46
CA LEU A 245 7.27 -21.80 2.49
C LEU A 245 8.32 -20.86 1.89
N ALA A 246 9.02 -21.29 0.83
CA ALA A 246 10.02 -20.48 0.16
C ALA A 246 9.42 -19.20 -0.45
N ALA A 247 8.27 -19.30 -1.11
CA ALA A 247 7.57 -18.14 -1.67
C ALA A 247 7.10 -17.17 -0.57
N THR A 248 6.52 -17.71 0.52
CA THR A 248 6.05 -16.93 1.67
C THR A 248 7.21 -16.20 2.36
N ALA A 249 8.34 -16.88 2.57
CA ALA A 249 9.53 -16.29 3.19
C ALA A 249 10.13 -15.19 2.30
N SER A 250 10.18 -15.40 0.98
CA SER A 250 10.65 -14.40 0.01
C SER A 250 9.74 -13.15 0.00
N ASP A 251 8.42 -13.34 0.00
CA ASP A 251 7.47 -12.23 0.03
C ASP A 251 7.58 -11.45 1.35
N LEU A 252 7.72 -12.14 2.49
CA LEU A 252 7.91 -11.50 3.79
C LEU A 252 9.21 -10.71 3.85
N ALA A 253 10.33 -11.31 3.43
CA ALA A 253 11.63 -10.66 3.41
C ALA A 253 11.61 -9.40 2.53
N THR A 254 10.98 -9.50 1.35
CA THR A 254 10.82 -8.37 0.43
C THR A 254 9.98 -7.25 1.07
N ALA A 255 8.85 -7.59 1.71
CA ALA A 255 8.01 -6.63 2.39
C ALA A 255 8.76 -5.90 3.53
N VAL A 256 9.47 -6.64 4.37
CA VAL A 256 10.25 -6.08 5.49
C VAL A 256 11.35 -5.15 4.98
N LEU A 257 12.11 -5.57 3.95
CA LEU A 257 13.17 -4.76 3.38
C LEU A 257 12.63 -3.48 2.73
N ILE A 258 11.47 -3.54 2.06
CA ILE A 258 10.81 -2.35 1.52
C ILE A 258 10.40 -1.41 2.66
N VAL A 259 9.74 -1.89 3.71
CA VAL A 259 9.32 -1.05 4.85
C VAL A 259 10.52 -0.38 5.53
N LEU A 260 11.61 -1.13 5.74
CA LEU A 260 12.85 -0.59 6.29
C LEU A 260 13.47 0.47 5.37
N ALA A 261 13.56 0.19 4.07
CA ALA A 261 14.03 1.12 3.06
C ALA A 261 13.22 2.42 3.04
N MET A 262 11.89 2.32 3.12
CA MET A 262 10.99 3.46 3.17
C MET A 262 11.18 4.29 4.45
N ALA A 263 11.28 3.62 5.61
CA ALA A 263 11.51 4.28 6.89
C ALA A 263 12.85 5.02 6.91
N VAL A 264 13.93 4.37 6.47
CA VAL A 264 15.27 4.99 6.35
C VAL A 264 15.24 6.15 5.36
N GLY A 265 14.65 5.96 4.18
CA GLY A 265 14.58 6.96 3.13
C GLY A 265 13.82 8.23 3.53
N LEU A 266 12.83 8.13 4.41
CA LEU A 266 12.13 9.30 4.95
C LEU A 266 12.83 9.94 6.16
N VAL A 267 13.39 9.13 7.07
CA VAL A 267 14.00 9.62 8.31
C VAL A 267 15.35 10.29 8.06
N VAL A 268 16.18 9.74 7.15
CA VAL A 268 17.53 10.27 6.89
C VAL A 268 17.49 11.71 6.39
N PRO A 269 16.74 12.08 5.33
CA PRO A 269 16.66 13.47 4.87
C PRO A 269 16.14 14.42 5.96
N TYR A 270 15.14 13.97 6.72
CA TYR A 270 14.58 14.73 7.82
C TYR A 270 15.63 15.08 8.88
N ARG A 271 16.45 14.10 9.28
CA ARG A 271 17.50 14.26 10.29
C ARG A 271 18.69 15.07 9.78
N VAL A 272 19.13 14.84 8.54
CA VAL A 272 20.24 15.58 7.93
C VAL A 272 19.89 17.07 7.86
N TRP A 273 18.69 17.41 7.38
CA TRP A 273 18.24 18.79 7.31
C TRP A 273 18.10 19.45 8.69
N ALA A 274 17.61 18.71 9.69
CA ALA A 274 17.52 19.19 11.06
C ALA A 274 18.89 19.47 11.73
N ARG A 275 19.98 18.93 11.18
CA ARG A 275 21.36 19.25 11.58
C ARG A 275 21.93 20.44 10.81
N LEU A 276 21.64 20.55 9.52
CA LEU A 276 22.10 21.65 8.67
C LEU A 276 21.42 23.00 8.98
N ALA A 277 20.22 22.97 9.57
CA ALA A 277 19.47 24.16 9.94
C ALA A 277 19.76 24.66 11.38
N ARG A 278 20.81 24.14 12.04
CA ARG A 278 21.34 24.65 13.31
C ARG A 278 22.59 25.46 13.04
#